data_AF-A0A2G2Y0P9-F1
#
_entry.id   AF-A0A2G2Y0P9-F1
#
_cell.length_a   1.000
_cell.length_b   1.000
_cell.length_c   1.000
_cell.angle_alpha   90.00
_cell.angle_beta   90.00
_cell.angle_gamma   90.00
#
_symmetry.space_group_name_H-M   'P 1'
#
loop_
_entity.id
_entity.type
_entity.pdbx_description
1 polymer ?
#
loop_
_entity_poly.entity_id
_entity_poly.type
_entity_poly.pdbx_seq_one_letter_code
_entity_poly.pdbx_strand_id
1 'polypeptide(L)'
;MNRSRNSVNSTQQIVKFLYSYGGRILPRRSDGTLRYIGGFTRVLSVDRSISYSELMVKLVELCGSSMRLRCKLPSEDLDVLVSITRDEDLANVIEEYDRVSALTNKEMKIRALLSPISLPKKDSLPSSPMSTFDFPTSKLEPGKIGCFNFPPSYAELRRLSSPAVGYLVGRREGVEELYYRYCGHD
;
A
#
# COMPACT_ATOMS: atom_id res chain seq x y z
N MET A 1 2.34 -44.60 28.00
CA MET A 1 1.58 -43.33 27.88
C MET A 1 1.63 -42.85 26.45
N ASN A 2 0.54 -43.04 25.71
CA ASN A 2 0.45 -42.88 24.27
C ASN A 2 0.47 -41.39 23.87
N ARG A 3 1.32 -41.02 22.90
CA ARG A 3 1.04 -39.89 21.98
C ARG A 3 1.08 -40.42 20.56
N SER A 4 -0.02 -41.06 20.16
CA SER A 4 -0.31 -41.27 18.74
C SER A 4 -0.65 -39.90 18.15
N ARG A 5 0.26 -39.32 17.36
CA ARG A 5 -0.07 -38.19 16.49
C ARG A 5 -0.89 -38.76 15.34
N ASN A 6 -2.21 -38.62 15.42
CA ASN A 6 -3.10 -38.92 14.30
C ASN A 6 -2.77 -37.98 13.13
N SER A 7 -2.03 -38.48 12.15
CA SER A 7 -1.83 -37.86 10.84
C SER A 7 -2.94 -38.33 9.90
N VAL A 8 -4.18 -37.88 10.16
CA VAL A 8 -5.33 -38.17 9.30
C VAL A 8 -6.16 -36.88 9.22
N ASN A 9 -6.20 -36.24 8.04
CA ASN A 9 -7.00 -35.04 7.68
C ASN A 9 -6.53 -33.65 8.15
N SER A 10 -5.23 -33.44 8.41
CA SER A 10 -4.71 -32.13 8.87
C SER A 10 -4.89 -30.97 7.88
N THR A 11 -5.04 -31.22 6.57
CA THR A 11 -5.26 -30.16 5.58
C THR A 11 -6.70 -29.63 5.57
N GLN A 12 -7.68 -30.41 6.04
CA GLN A 12 -9.07 -29.93 6.15
C GLN A 12 -9.28 -29.01 7.37
N GLN A 13 -8.39 -29.11 8.36
CA GLN A 13 -8.42 -28.27 9.57
C GLN A 13 -7.61 -26.99 9.42
N ILE A 14 -6.79 -26.84 8.38
CA ILE A 14 -5.94 -25.66 8.18
C ILE A 14 -6.44 -24.88 6.98
N VAL A 15 -6.72 -23.59 7.18
CA VAL A 15 -7.05 -22.65 6.11
C VAL A 15 -5.87 -21.73 5.81
N LYS A 16 -5.66 -21.44 4.53
CA LYS A 16 -4.55 -20.61 4.04
C LYS A 16 -5.07 -19.27 3.54
N PHE A 17 -4.63 -18.19 4.17
CA PHE A 17 -4.87 -16.81 3.74
C PHE A 17 -3.70 -16.30 2.91
N LEU A 18 -3.95 -15.97 1.65
CA LEU A 18 -3.05 -15.18 0.82
C LEU A 18 -3.39 -13.70 1.03
N TYR A 19 -2.68 -13.03 1.93
CA TYR A 19 -2.95 -11.65 2.30
C TYR A 19 -1.96 -10.68 1.64
N SER A 20 -2.48 -9.57 1.12
CA SER A 20 -1.65 -8.51 0.51
C SER A 20 -1.85 -7.18 1.22
N TYR A 21 -0.77 -6.43 1.44
CA TYR A 21 -0.78 -5.14 2.14
C TYR A 21 0.31 -4.18 1.63
N GLY A 22 0.12 -2.86 1.86
CA GLY A 22 1.09 -1.82 1.45
C GLY A 22 1.11 -1.48 -0.05
N GLY A 23 0.33 -2.17 -0.87
CA GLY A 23 0.11 -1.87 -2.29
C GLY A 23 -1.20 -1.13 -2.54
N ARG A 24 -1.58 -1.03 -3.82
CA ARG A 24 -2.77 -0.29 -4.27
C ARG A 24 -3.57 -1.10 -5.28
N ILE A 25 -4.88 -0.93 -5.29
CA ILE A 25 -5.75 -1.50 -6.31
C ILE A 25 -5.86 -0.48 -7.45
N LEU A 26 -5.51 -0.88 -8.67
CA LEU A 26 -5.56 -0.04 -9.86
C LEU A 26 -6.20 -0.79 -11.03
N PRO A 27 -6.96 -0.10 -11.89
CA PRO A 27 -7.47 -0.70 -13.12
C PRO A 27 -6.32 -1.02 -14.06
N ARG A 28 -6.36 -2.20 -14.67
CA ARG A 28 -5.41 -2.58 -15.71
C ARG A 28 -5.78 -1.90 -17.02
N ARG A 29 -4.77 -1.33 -17.70
CA ARG A 29 -4.96 -0.57 -18.95
C ARG A 29 -5.60 -1.36 -20.10
N SER A 30 -5.44 -2.68 -20.16
CA SER A 30 -5.92 -3.47 -21.31
C SER A 30 -7.38 -3.89 -21.23
N ASP A 31 -7.89 -4.16 -20.02
CA ASP A 31 -9.21 -4.78 -19.81
C ASP A 31 -10.06 -4.05 -18.76
N GLY A 32 -9.54 -3.00 -18.10
CA GLY A 32 -10.24 -2.27 -17.05
C GLY A 32 -10.33 -3.01 -15.70
N THR A 33 -9.90 -4.27 -15.63
CA THR A 33 -10.02 -5.10 -14.42
C THR A 33 -9.12 -4.59 -13.31
N LEU A 34 -9.62 -4.62 -12.07
CA LEU A 34 -8.83 -4.19 -10.92
C LEU A 34 -7.72 -5.18 -10.59
N ARG A 35 -6.51 -4.67 -10.37
CA ARG A 35 -5.32 -5.44 -9.97
C ARG A 35 -4.65 -4.83 -8.76
N TYR A 36 -4.15 -5.70 -7.89
CA TYR A 36 -3.29 -5.27 -6.79
C TYR A 36 -1.86 -5.08 -7.29
N ILE A 37 -1.33 -3.86 -7.17
CA ILE A 37 0.00 -3.47 -7.65
C ILE A 37 0.85 -3.00 -6.46
N GLY A 38 2.09 -3.49 -6.42
CA GLY A 38 3.05 -3.19 -5.36
C GLY A 38 2.72 -3.87 -4.03
N GLY A 39 3.33 -3.39 -2.95
CA GLY A 39 3.14 -3.95 -1.60
C GLY A 39 3.77 -5.32 -1.40
N PHE A 40 3.29 -6.01 -0.37
CA PHE A 40 3.72 -7.35 0.01
C PHE A 40 2.56 -8.33 -0.08
N THR A 41 2.86 -9.55 -0.51
CA THR A 41 1.92 -10.67 -0.53
C THR A 41 2.52 -11.82 0.25
N ARG A 42 1.82 -12.29 1.28
CA ARG A 42 2.29 -13.35 2.18
C ARG A 42 1.19 -14.40 2.39
N VAL A 43 1.59 -15.58 2.85
CA VAL A 43 0.65 -16.65 3.20
C VAL A 43 0.65 -16.86 4.71
N LEU A 44 -0.54 -16.87 5.30
CA LEU A 44 -0.77 -17.23 6.70
C LEU A 44 -1.61 -18.50 6.75
N SER A 45 -1.08 -19.53 7.40
CA SER A 45 -1.82 -20.78 7.67
C SER A 45 -2.35 -20.73 9.10
N VAL A 46 -3.65 -20.92 9.27
CA VAL A 46 -4.32 -20.94 10.58
C VAL A 46 -5.28 -22.11 10.66
N ASP A 47 -5.64 -22.48 11.89
CA ASP A 47 -6.69 -23.45 12.11
C ASP A 47 -8.04 -22.89 11.62
N ARG A 48 -8.90 -23.78 11.13
CA ARG A 48 -10.22 -23.47 10.60
C ARG A 48 -11.19 -22.97 11.68
N SER A 49 -10.95 -23.32 12.94
CA SER A 49 -11.73 -22.87 14.09
C SER A 49 -11.27 -21.53 14.67
N ILE A 50 -10.33 -20.84 14.02
CA ILE A 50 -9.82 -19.55 14.48
C ILE A 50 -10.94 -18.50 14.56
N SER A 51 -10.96 -17.73 15.65
CA SER A 51 -11.84 -16.57 15.78
C SER A 51 -11.29 -15.38 15.01
N TYR A 52 -12.17 -14.47 14.61
CA TYR A 52 -11.81 -13.20 13.98
C TYR A 52 -10.83 -12.40 14.85
N SER A 53 -11.04 -12.38 16.17
CA SER A 53 -10.14 -11.68 17.10
C SER A 53 -8.73 -12.27 17.11
N GLU A 54 -8.59 -13.60 17.16
CA GLU A 54 -7.28 -14.26 17.10
C GLU A 54 -6.60 -14.06 15.73
N LEU A 55 -7.38 -14.13 14.64
CA LEU A 55 -6.87 -13.83 13.30
C LEU A 55 -6.33 -12.40 13.21
N MET A 56 -7.03 -11.43 13.79
CA MET A 56 -6.58 -10.03 13.80
C MET A 56 -5.30 -9.85 14.62
N VAL A 57 -5.16 -10.51 15.77
CA VAL A 57 -3.93 -10.47 16.57
C VAL A 57 -2.73 -10.95 15.75
N LYS A 58 -2.85 -12.10 15.07
CA LYS A 58 -1.79 -12.63 14.19
C LYS A 58 -1.45 -11.67 13.07
N LEU A 59 -2.45 -11.04 12.45
CA LEU A 59 -2.20 -10.06 11.38
C LEU A 59 -1.50 -8.80 11.90
N VAL A 60 -1.85 -8.32 13.10
CA VAL A 60 -1.20 -7.17 13.74
C VAL A 60 0.27 -7.50 14.05
N GLU A 61 0.56 -8.68 14.58
CA GLU A 61 1.94 -9.13 14.81
C GLU A 61 2.77 -9.20 13.52
N LEU A 62 2.16 -9.67 12.43
CA LEU A 62 2.83 -9.82 11.13
C LEU A 62 3.02 -8.51 10.36
N CYS A 63 2.10 -7.54 10.54
CA CYS A 63 2.10 -6.26 9.83
C CYS A 63 2.61 -5.09 10.69
N GLY A 64 2.75 -5.29 12.00
CA GLY A 64 3.18 -4.27 12.96
C GLY A 64 2.16 -3.15 13.22
N SER A 65 0.92 -3.27 12.74
CA SER A 65 -0.10 -2.23 12.89
C SER A 65 -1.52 -2.76 12.68
N SER A 66 -2.51 -2.02 13.18
CA SER A 66 -3.93 -2.38 13.06
C SER A 66 -4.42 -2.24 11.62
N MET A 67 -4.97 -3.34 11.09
CA MET A 67 -5.41 -3.46 9.71
C MET A 67 -6.89 -3.84 9.64
N ARG A 68 -7.57 -3.35 8.61
CA ARG A 68 -8.89 -3.84 8.20
C ARG A 68 -8.70 -5.01 7.25
N LEU A 69 -9.35 -6.13 7.56
CA LEU A 69 -9.36 -7.32 6.72
C LEU A 69 -10.52 -7.26 5.72
N ARG A 70 -10.18 -7.39 4.43
CA ARG A 70 -11.16 -7.57 3.36
C ARG A 70 -10.77 -8.77 2.51
N CYS A 71 -11.73 -9.56 2.08
CA CYS A 71 -11.50 -10.77 1.30
C CYS A 71 -12.25 -10.73 -0.02
N LYS A 72 -11.61 -11.27 -1.06
CA LYS A 72 -12.27 -11.62 -2.32
C LYS A 72 -13.07 -12.91 -2.09
N LEU A 73 -14.21 -13.08 -2.75
CA LEU A 73 -14.88 -14.38 -2.86
C LEU A 73 -14.24 -15.20 -4.00
N PRO A 74 -14.31 -16.55 -3.98
CA PRO A 74 -13.63 -17.39 -4.96
C PRO A 74 -14.00 -17.09 -6.42
N SER A 75 -15.23 -16.65 -6.69
CA SER A 75 -15.77 -16.38 -8.03
C SER A 75 -15.74 -14.91 -8.46
N GLU A 76 -15.51 -13.98 -7.52
CA GLU A 76 -15.66 -12.54 -7.75
C GLU A 76 -14.40 -11.90 -8.33
N ASP A 77 -14.23 -10.57 -8.26
CA ASP A 77 -13.00 -9.85 -8.60
C ASP A 77 -12.56 -8.86 -7.50
N LEU A 78 -11.48 -8.09 -7.72
CA LEU A 78 -10.91 -7.19 -6.70
C LEU A 78 -11.74 -5.92 -6.45
N ASP A 79 -12.75 -5.68 -7.27
CA ASP A 79 -13.78 -4.65 -7.10
C ASP A 79 -14.87 -5.07 -6.09
N VAL A 80 -15.09 -6.36 -5.92
CA VAL A 80 -16.07 -6.92 -4.97
C VAL A 80 -15.36 -7.58 -3.79
N LEU A 81 -15.07 -6.77 -2.76
CA LEU A 81 -14.42 -7.23 -1.52
C LEU A 81 -15.39 -7.25 -0.35
N VAL A 82 -15.42 -8.37 0.36
CA VAL A 82 -16.18 -8.54 1.61
C VAL A 82 -15.33 -8.09 2.78
N SER A 83 -15.83 -7.17 3.60
CA SER A 83 -15.17 -6.79 4.85
C SER A 83 -15.51 -7.79 5.94
N ILE A 84 -14.49 -8.35 6.59
CA ILE A 84 -14.68 -9.30 7.68
C ILE A 84 -14.59 -8.52 8.98
N THR A 85 -15.65 -8.56 9.79
CA THR A 85 -15.74 -7.83 11.06
C THR A 85 -16.12 -8.70 12.25
N ARG A 86 -16.68 -9.88 12.00
CA ARG A 86 -17.16 -10.83 13.00
C ARG A 86 -16.78 -12.27 12.63
N ASP A 87 -16.93 -13.17 13.59
CA ASP A 87 -16.69 -14.60 13.39
C ASP A 87 -17.63 -15.21 12.34
N GLU A 88 -18.88 -14.75 12.27
CA GLU A 88 -19.85 -15.17 11.26
C GLU A 88 -19.38 -14.84 9.84
N ASP A 89 -18.86 -13.62 9.63
CA ASP A 89 -18.33 -13.19 8.33
C ASP A 89 -17.14 -14.08 7.91
N LEU A 90 -16.28 -14.45 8.88
CA LEU A 90 -15.11 -15.29 8.64
C LEU A 90 -15.51 -16.72 8.28
N ALA A 91 -16.45 -17.30 9.03
CA ALA A 91 -16.96 -18.65 8.79
C ALA A 91 -17.60 -18.76 7.39
N ASN A 92 -18.42 -17.78 7.01
CA ASN A 92 -19.07 -17.75 5.70
C ASN A 92 -18.06 -17.69 4.55
N VAL A 93 -17.00 -16.88 4.69
CA VAL A 93 -15.93 -16.82 3.68
C VAL A 93 -15.21 -18.15 3.58
N ILE A 94 -14.84 -18.77 4.71
CA ILE A 94 -14.17 -20.07 4.71
C ILE A 94 -15.03 -21.13 4.01
N GLU A 95 -16.31 -21.24 4.39
CA GLU A 95 -17.24 -22.22 3.82
C GLU A 95 -17.41 -22.05 2.30
N GLU A 96 -17.54 -20.82 1.81
CA GLU A 96 -17.66 -20.55 0.38
C GLU A 96 -16.41 -20.99 -0.39
N TYR A 97 -15.22 -20.77 0.17
CA TYR A 97 -13.97 -21.26 -0.41
C TYR A 97 -13.86 -22.79 -0.40
N ASP A 98 -14.32 -23.44 0.67
CA ASP A 98 -14.32 -24.90 0.76
C ASP A 98 -15.31 -25.52 -0.23
N ARG A 99 -16.49 -24.93 -0.39
CA ARG A 99 -17.51 -25.35 -1.36
C ARG A 99 -16.93 -25.36 -2.78
N VAL A 100 -16.25 -24.29 -3.17
CA VAL A 100 -15.62 -24.19 -4.50
C VAL A 100 -14.39 -25.11 -4.60
N SER A 101 -13.61 -25.25 -3.53
CA SER A 101 -12.45 -26.16 -3.51
C SER A 101 -12.88 -27.62 -3.70
N ALA A 102 -13.97 -28.04 -3.07
CA ALA A 102 -14.55 -29.37 -3.22
C ALA A 102 -15.11 -29.59 -4.63
N LEU A 103 -15.82 -28.60 -5.20
CA LEU A 103 -16.35 -28.69 -6.56
C LEU A 103 -15.25 -28.79 -7.62
N THR A 104 -14.16 -28.04 -7.45
CA THR A 104 -13.05 -27.98 -8.40
C THR A 104 -11.96 -29.01 -8.12
N ASN A 105 -12.07 -29.78 -7.04
CA ASN A 105 -11.04 -30.69 -6.51
C ASN A 105 -9.66 -30.02 -6.39
N LYS A 106 -9.65 -28.72 -6.05
CA LYS A 106 -8.45 -27.89 -5.97
C LYS A 106 -8.44 -27.13 -4.66
N GLU A 107 -7.34 -27.24 -3.92
CA GLU A 107 -7.13 -26.42 -2.72
C GLU A 107 -7.03 -24.93 -3.11
N MET A 108 -7.96 -24.12 -2.59
CA MET A 108 -7.95 -22.68 -2.77
C MET A 108 -7.42 -21.95 -1.54
N LYS A 109 -6.81 -20.78 -1.76
CA LYS A 109 -6.38 -19.87 -0.69
C LYS A 109 -7.33 -18.70 -0.64
N ILE A 110 -7.76 -18.33 0.56
CA ILE A 110 -8.57 -17.13 0.78
C ILE A 110 -7.74 -15.92 0.39
N ARG A 111 -8.21 -15.12 -0.57
CA ARG A 111 -7.48 -13.94 -1.05
C ARG A 111 -7.89 -12.74 -0.22
N ALA A 112 -7.00 -12.30 0.66
CA ALA A 112 -7.21 -11.20 1.57
C ALA A 112 -6.41 -9.95 1.15
N LEU A 113 -6.99 -8.79 1.43
CA LEU A 113 -6.40 -7.47 1.27
C LEU A 113 -6.49 -6.73 2.60
N LEU A 114 -5.33 -6.31 3.10
CA LEU A 114 -5.22 -5.55 4.33
C LEU A 114 -4.99 -4.08 4.01
N SER A 115 -5.76 -3.23 4.66
CA SER A 115 -5.61 -1.78 4.61
C SER A 115 -5.47 -1.22 6.02
N PRO A 116 -4.56 -0.27 6.27
CA PRO A 116 -4.45 0.37 7.57
C PRO A 116 -5.80 0.92 8.02
N ILE A 117 -6.13 0.72 9.29
CA ILE A 117 -7.26 1.43 9.89
C ILE A 117 -6.78 2.86 10.09
N SER A 118 -7.07 3.74 9.13
CA SER A 118 -6.89 5.17 9.34
C SER A 118 -7.81 5.58 10.49
N LEU A 119 -7.26 5.84 11.66
CA LEU A 119 -7.94 6.68 12.62
C LEU A 119 -8.22 8.00 11.89
N PRO A 120 -9.47 8.47 11.80
CA PRO A 120 -9.72 9.79 11.25
C PRO A 120 -8.88 10.76 12.09
N LYS A 121 -7.89 11.38 11.44
CA LYS A 121 -7.23 12.54 12.03
C LYS A 121 -8.37 13.50 12.30
N LYS A 122 -8.59 13.83 13.58
CA LYS A 122 -9.39 14.98 13.96
C LYS A 122 -8.74 16.15 13.24
N ASP A 123 -9.39 16.66 12.19
CA ASP A 123 -8.98 17.88 11.51
C ASP A 123 -9.06 19.02 12.54
N SER A 124 -8.03 19.18 13.36
CA SER A 124 -7.79 20.42 14.05
C SER A 124 -7.33 21.39 12.96
N LEU A 125 -8.31 22.12 12.43
CA LEU A 125 -8.10 23.46 11.89
C LEU A 125 -7.01 24.16 12.71
N PRO A 126 -5.89 24.61 12.12
CA PRO A 126 -5.15 25.67 12.78
C PRO A 126 -6.09 26.89 12.79
N SER A 127 -6.63 27.18 13.96
CA SER A 127 -7.20 28.48 14.30
C SER A 127 -6.32 29.56 13.71
N SER A 128 -6.90 30.39 12.84
CA SER A 128 -6.30 31.64 12.41
C SER A 128 -5.71 32.37 13.63
N PRO A 129 -4.44 32.79 13.63
CA PRO A 129 -3.97 33.72 14.63
C PRO A 129 -4.51 35.11 14.24
N MET A 130 -5.52 35.59 14.96
CA MET A 130 -5.74 37.02 15.09
C MET A 130 -4.47 37.64 15.69
N SER A 131 -3.85 38.55 14.97
CA SER A 131 -3.12 39.69 15.53
C SER A 131 -3.16 40.77 14.45
N THR A 132 -3.60 42.01 14.68
CA THR A 132 -3.11 42.91 15.73
C THR A 132 -4.08 44.10 15.86
N PHE A 133 -4.44 44.42 17.10
CA PHE A 133 -5.02 45.70 17.56
C PHE A 133 -3.90 46.78 17.64
N ASP A 134 -4.01 48.10 17.44
CA ASP A 134 -5.10 49.00 17.04
C ASP A 134 -4.58 50.49 16.91
N PHE A 135 -5.32 51.35 16.17
CA PHE A 135 -5.41 52.85 16.18
C PHE A 135 -4.27 53.79 15.68
N PRO A 136 -4.55 55.10 15.45
CA PRO A 136 -5.69 55.77 14.79
C PRO A 136 -5.26 56.69 13.60
N THR A 137 -6.24 57.20 12.85
CA THR A 137 -6.10 58.08 11.69
C THR A 137 -5.44 59.43 11.99
N SER A 138 -4.39 59.78 11.24
CA SER A 138 -3.95 61.17 11.09
C SER A 138 -3.85 61.52 9.60
N LYS A 139 -4.49 62.64 9.22
CA LYS A 139 -4.48 63.20 7.87
C LYS A 139 -3.21 64.01 7.65
N LEU A 140 -2.48 63.75 6.57
CA LEU A 140 -1.60 64.73 5.93
C LEU A 140 -1.35 64.34 4.45
N GLU A 141 -1.71 65.26 3.55
CA GLU A 141 -1.34 65.30 2.12
C GLU A 141 0.05 66.00 1.96
N PRO A 142 0.59 66.25 0.75
CA PRO A 142 1.30 65.35 -0.17
C PRO A 142 2.75 65.82 -0.44
N GLY A 143 3.67 64.96 -0.92
CA GLY A 143 5.03 65.44 -1.25
C GLY A 143 6.00 64.47 -1.94
N LYS A 144 6.11 64.62 -3.27
CA LYS A 144 7.29 64.52 -4.18
C LYS A 144 8.28 63.33 -4.07
N ILE A 145 8.17 62.45 -5.09
CA ILE A 145 9.20 61.88 -6.00
C ILE A 145 10.66 61.90 -5.55
N GLY A 146 11.28 60.72 -5.55
CA GLY A 146 12.73 60.53 -5.68
C GLY A 146 13.07 59.08 -6.02
N CYS A 147 13.56 58.82 -7.22
CA CYS A 147 14.05 57.51 -7.67
C CYS A 147 15.49 57.24 -7.20
N PHE A 148 15.85 55.96 -7.35
CA PHE A 148 17.20 55.35 -7.38
C PHE A 148 17.87 55.06 -6.04
N ASN A 149 18.16 53.78 -5.80
CA ASN A 149 19.52 53.22 -5.90
C ASN A 149 19.49 51.69 -5.70
N PHE A 150 19.82 50.92 -6.75
CA PHE A 150 20.58 49.66 -6.61
C PHE A 150 22.00 50.04 -6.17
N PRO A 151 22.74 49.31 -5.32
CA PRO A 151 23.32 47.97 -5.63
C PRO A 151 23.66 47.17 -4.31
N PRO A 152 24.66 46.26 -4.19
CA PRO A 152 25.45 45.52 -5.18
C PRO A 152 25.52 43.99 -4.97
N SER A 153 25.87 43.34 -6.08
CA SER A 153 26.59 42.07 -6.22
C SER A 153 27.74 41.89 -5.22
N TYR A 154 27.83 40.69 -4.63
CA TYR A 154 29.12 40.05 -4.35
C TYR A 154 29.09 38.59 -4.80
N ALA A 155 30.11 38.26 -5.58
CA ALA A 155 30.51 36.92 -6.00
C ALA A 155 31.39 36.25 -4.93
N GLU A 156 31.39 34.91 -4.89
CA GLU A 156 32.56 34.00 -4.80
C GLU A 156 32.14 32.61 -4.27
N LEU A 157 32.24 31.55 -5.07
CA LEU A 157 33.37 30.61 -5.30
C LEU A 157 33.46 29.46 -4.27
N ARG A 158 33.32 28.22 -4.75
CA ARG A 158 34.46 27.34 -5.08
C ARG A 158 33.99 26.06 -5.78
N ARG A 159 34.70 25.74 -6.87
CA ARG A 159 34.71 24.47 -7.57
C ARG A 159 35.34 23.37 -6.69
N LEU A 160 34.97 22.11 -6.93
CA LEU A 160 35.82 20.89 -6.99
C LEU A 160 34.90 19.67 -7.24
N SER A 161 34.89 19.14 -8.47
CA SER A 161 35.46 17.84 -8.84
C SER A 161 34.77 16.61 -8.20
N SER A 162 33.95 15.90 -8.98
CA SER A 162 33.67 14.48 -8.72
C SER A 162 34.66 13.63 -9.52
N PRO A 163 35.37 12.67 -8.92
CA PRO A 163 36.28 11.82 -9.66
C PRO A 163 35.49 10.84 -10.55
N ALA A 164 35.92 10.72 -11.80
CA ALA A 164 35.51 9.64 -12.67
C ALA A 164 36.20 8.35 -12.20
N VAL A 165 35.43 7.44 -11.60
CA VAL A 165 35.85 6.05 -11.44
C VAL A 165 35.40 5.30 -12.69
N GLY A 166 36.30 5.17 -13.66
CA GLY A 166 36.14 4.29 -14.80
C GLY A 166 36.43 2.85 -14.39
N TYR A 167 35.54 1.92 -14.76
CA TYR A 167 35.88 0.50 -14.80
C TYR A 167 36.04 0.05 -16.25
N LEU A 168 37.11 -0.69 -16.47
CA LEU A 168 37.55 -1.21 -17.75
C LEU A 168 36.58 -2.23 -18.33
N VAL A 169 36.49 -2.16 -19.65
CA VAL A 169 35.80 -3.05 -20.58
C VAL A 169 36.13 -4.52 -20.31
N GLY A 170 35.09 -5.31 -20.01
CA GLY A 170 35.09 -6.77 -20.07
C GLY A 170 34.10 -7.23 -21.13
N ARG A 171 34.57 -7.36 -22.37
CA ARG A 171 33.86 -8.00 -23.49
C ARG A 171 33.51 -9.45 -23.12
N ARG A 172 32.22 -9.81 -23.15
CA ARG A 172 31.79 -11.21 -23.25
C ARG A 172 30.55 -11.29 -24.14
N GLU A 173 30.66 -12.14 -25.15
CA GLU A 173 29.75 -12.30 -26.27
C GLU A 173 28.37 -12.84 -25.89
N GLY A 174 27.35 -12.36 -26.62
CA GLY A 174 26.22 -13.17 -27.06
C GLY A 174 25.05 -13.31 -26.08
N VAL A 175 24.09 -12.38 -26.13
CA VAL A 175 22.65 -12.72 -26.11
C VAL A 175 21.80 -11.59 -26.69
N GLU A 176 21.04 -11.97 -27.71
CA GLU A 176 19.94 -11.31 -28.42
C GLU A 176 19.16 -10.22 -27.65
N GLU A 177 19.38 -8.94 -28.01
CA GLU A 177 18.53 -7.81 -27.58
C GLU A 177 17.29 -7.70 -28.47
N LEU A 178 16.13 -8.08 -27.94
CA LEU A 178 14.82 -7.76 -28.53
C LEU A 178 14.50 -6.28 -28.27
N TYR A 179 14.76 -5.44 -29.27
CA TYR A 179 14.44 -4.02 -29.25
C TYR A 179 12.91 -3.81 -29.41
N TYR A 180 12.23 -3.38 -28.35
CA TYR A 180 10.87 -2.86 -28.47
C TYR A 180 10.91 -1.41 -28.98
N ARG A 181 10.30 -1.20 -30.15
CA ARG A 181 10.11 0.11 -30.78
C ARG A 181 9.13 0.96 -29.96
N TYR A 182 9.62 1.97 -29.27
CA TYR A 182 8.79 3.07 -28.76
C TYR A 182 8.40 3.98 -29.94
N CYS A 183 7.14 3.91 -30.39
CA CYS A 183 6.56 4.95 -31.22
C CYS A 183 6.13 6.12 -30.32
N GLY A 184 6.89 7.21 -30.33
CA GLY A 184 6.41 8.51 -29.86
C GLY A 184 5.43 9.08 -30.89
N HIS A 185 4.29 9.56 -30.41
CA HIS A 185 3.33 10.36 -31.17
C HIS A 185 3.80 11.82 -31.25
N ASP A 186 3.60 12.44 -32.42
CA ASP A 186 3.48 13.89 -32.60
C ASP A 186 2.05 14.37 -32.26
#